data_AF-A0AAV3Z0G3-F1
#
_entry.id   AF-A0AAV3Z0G3-F1
#
_cell.length_a   1.000
_cell.length_b   1.000
_cell.length_c   1.000
_cell.angle_alpha   90.00
_cell.angle_beta   90.00
_cell.angle_gamma   90.00
#
_symmetry.space_group_name_H-M   'P 1'
#
loop_
_entity.id
_entity.type
_entity.pdbx_description
1 polymer ?
#
loop_
_entity_poly.entity_id
_entity_poly.type
_entity_poly.pdbx_seq_one_letter_code
_entity_poly.pdbx_strand_id
1 'polypeptide(L)'
;MRIFGLTGLGPAVKFKPVAEVGADFKTSCTPLHHGQCINAARYCGTLDRLKEAIRRKRPGLLRRGVVLQHDNATHHSANLTQQWLQHYGWEILPHPAHSPDLAPSDFHLFGPLKRHLEGMAFVTEDDLISELRNWFDNLDVDFFRVGINSLLSHWQKCIDLHGDYVEK
;
A
#
# COMPACT_ATOMS: atom_id res chain seq x y z
N MET A 1 -22.18 2.19 0.89
CA MET A 1 -21.54 3.17 1.78
C MET A 1 -21.76 4.55 1.18
N ARG A 2 -22.45 5.50 1.84
CA ARG A 2 -22.76 6.81 1.23
C ARG A 2 -21.47 7.63 1.09
N ILE A 3 -20.96 7.75 -0.13
CA ILE A 3 -19.86 8.68 -0.47
C ILE A 3 -20.45 10.10 -0.42
N PHE A 4 -20.59 10.66 0.78
CA PHE A 4 -20.80 12.10 0.93
C PHE A 4 -19.46 12.77 0.65
N GLY A 5 -19.33 13.49 -0.48
CA GLY A 5 -18.25 14.47 -0.63
C GLY A 5 -17.56 14.60 -1.99
N LEU A 6 -18.09 14.08 -3.10
CA LEU A 6 -17.49 14.34 -4.43
C LEU A 6 -18.26 15.38 -5.28
N THR A 7 -19.21 16.13 -4.71
CA THR A 7 -19.76 17.33 -5.35
C THR A 7 -18.90 18.54 -4.99
N GLY A 8 -17.74 18.68 -5.64
CA GLY A 8 -16.88 19.85 -5.39
C GLY A 8 -15.51 19.88 -6.07
N LEU A 9 -15.12 18.89 -6.86
CA LEU A 9 -13.82 18.92 -7.54
C LEU A 9 -13.96 19.61 -8.89
N GLY A 10 -13.65 20.92 -8.91
CA GLY A 10 -13.46 21.69 -10.13
C GLY A 10 -12.23 21.22 -10.96
N PRO A 11 -12.05 21.73 -12.19
CA PRO A 11 -11.22 21.11 -13.24
C PRO A 11 -9.71 21.33 -13.09
N ALA A 12 -9.16 21.34 -11.88
CA ALA A 12 -7.73 21.54 -11.64
C ALA A 12 -7.23 20.85 -10.36
N VAL A 13 -7.61 19.60 -10.10
CA VAL A 13 -6.93 18.79 -9.08
C VAL A 13 -5.68 18.20 -9.71
N LYS A 14 -4.54 18.86 -9.52
CA LYS A 14 -3.23 18.26 -9.85
C LYS A 14 -2.97 17.13 -8.86
N PHE A 15 -3.34 15.91 -9.24
CA PHE A 15 -2.99 14.72 -8.49
C PHE A 15 -1.46 14.59 -8.47
N LYS A 16 -0.86 14.64 -7.26
CA LYS A 16 0.53 14.24 -7.09
C LYS A 16 0.62 12.75 -7.45
N PRO A 17 1.71 12.29 -8.11
CA PRO A 17 1.87 10.87 -8.37
C PRO A 17 1.83 10.12 -7.03
N VAL A 18 0.85 9.22 -6.87
CA VAL A 18 0.87 8.21 -5.82
C VAL A 18 2.19 7.47 -5.98
N ALA A 19 3.00 7.45 -4.93
CA ALA A 19 4.31 6.84 -5.01
C ALA A 19 4.15 5.37 -5.45
N GLU A 20 4.93 4.94 -6.44
CA GLU A 20 5.20 3.53 -6.68
C GLU A 20 5.90 2.98 -5.42
N VAL A 21 5.15 2.58 -4.40
CA VAL A 21 5.73 1.96 -3.20
C VAL A 21 6.05 0.47 -3.46
N GLY A 22 5.61 -0.08 -4.59
CA GLY A 22 5.80 -1.48 -4.95
C GLY A 22 7.24 -2.00 -4.85
N ALA A 23 8.22 -1.25 -5.33
CA ALA A 23 9.64 -1.62 -5.27
C ALA A 23 10.33 -1.32 -3.92
N ASP A 24 9.70 -0.49 -3.07
CA ASP A 24 10.19 -0.12 -1.75
C ASP A 24 9.57 -0.98 -0.63
N PHE A 25 8.44 -1.63 -0.92
CA PHE A 25 7.81 -2.71 -0.13
C PHE A 25 8.82 -3.83 0.19
N LYS A 26 9.76 -4.09 -0.73
CA LYS A 26 10.93 -4.99 -0.60
C LYS A 26 11.71 -4.83 0.72
N THR A 27 11.68 -3.66 1.34
CA THR A 27 12.54 -3.29 2.48
C THR A 27 11.79 -3.05 3.79
N SER A 28 10.46 -2.99 3.75
CA SER A 28 9.63 -2.67 4.92
C SER A 28 8.87 -3.89 5.48
N CYS A 29 8.68 -4.94 4.68
CA CYS A 29 8.02 -6.17 5.12
C CYS A 29 8.87 -6.92 6.15
N THR A 30 8.50 -6.80 7.43
CA THR A 30 8.96 -7.72 8.47
C THR A 30 7.95 -8.83 8.64
N PRO A 31 8.35 -10.10 8.50
CA PRO A 31 7.48 -11.21 8.86
C PRO A 31 7.02 -11.07 10.31
N LEU A 32 5.81 -11.56 10.57
CA LEU A 32 5.30 -11.70 11.92
C LEU A 32 5.55 -13.14 12.35
N HIS A 33 6.22 -13.34 13.47
CA HIS A 33 6.32 -14.67 14.05
C HIS A 33 4.93 -15.18 14.44
N HIS A 34 4.77 -16.50 14.46
CA HIS A 34 3.51 -17.14 14.77
C HIS A 34 2.90 -16.60 16.08
N GLY A 35 1.63 -16.17 16.03
CA GLY A 35 0.91 -15.60 17.19
C GLY A 35 1.16 -14.11 17.47
N GLN A 36 1.96 -13.40 16.66
CA GLN A 36 2.16 -11.95 16.81
C GLN A 36 1.18 -11.13 15.96
N CYS A 37 0.63 -10.07 16.56
CA CYS A 37 -0.16 -9.06 15.86
C CYS A 37 0.68 -7.81 15.55
N ILE A 38 0.34 -7.11 14.48
CA ILE A 38 0.85 -5.75 14.24
C ILE A 38 0.15 -4.80 15.21
N ASN A 39 0.94 -4.03 15.95
CA ASN A 39 0.47 -2.90 16.75
C ASN A 39 1.04 -1.60 16.17
N ALA A 40 0.59 -0.45 16.70
CA ALA A 40 1.01 0.86 16.20
C ALA A 40 2.53 1.08 16.28
N ALA A 41 3.19 0.60 17.35
CA ALA A 41 4.64 0.75 17.51
C ALA A 41 5.43 -0.04 16.45
N ARG A 42 5.02 -1.28 16.17
CA ARG A 42 5.63 -2.10 15.10
C ARG A 42 5.37 -1.48 13.73
N TYR A 43 4.18 -0.95 13.51
CA TYR A 43 3.84 -0.26 12.27
C TYR A 43 4.71 0.98 12.05
N CYS A 44 4.91 1.82 13.07
CA CYS A 44 5.84 2.95 12.98
C CYS A 44 7.28 2.49 12.67
N GLY A 45 7.76 1.41 13.29
CA GLY A 45 9.06 0.84 12.95
C GLY A 45 9.16 0.33 11.50
N THR A 46 8.05 -0.12 10.92
CA THR A 46 7.96 -0.44 9.48
C THR A 46 8.01 0.82 8.61
N LEU A 47 7.34 1.90 9.03
CA LEU A 47 7.40 3.20 8.35
C LEU A 47 8.81 3.81 8.40
N ASP A 48 9.55 3.66 9.51
CA ASP A 48 10.95 4.07 9.60
C ASP A 48 11.82 3.36 8.56
N ARG A 49 11.69 2.03 8.46
CA ARG A 49 12.40 1.24 7.45
C ARG A 49 12.01 1.64 6.03
N LEU A 50 10.73 1.90 5.78
CA LEU A 50 10.23 2.34 4.48
C LEU A 50 10.82 3.71 4.11
N LYS A 51 10.80 4.66 5.04
CA LYS A 51 11.40 5.99 4.84
C LYS A 51 12.89 5.89 4.52
N GLU A 52 13.61 5.02 5.21
CA GLU A 52 15.03 4.76 4.94
C GLU A 52 15.27 4.13 3.56
N ALA A 53 14.40 3.21 3.14
CA ALA A 53 14.44 2.65 1.79
C ALA A 53 14.21 3.72 0.72
N ILE A 54 13.18 4.55 0.88
CA ILE A 54 12.90 5.67 -0.03
C ILE A 54 14.09 6.63 -0.05
N ARG A 55 14.68 6.96 1.11
CA ARG A 55 15.86 7.82 1.20
C ARG A 55 17.02 7.31 0.35
N ARG A 56 17.28 6.01 0.36
CA ARG A 56 18.38 5.39 -0.41
C ARG A 56 18.06 5.22 -1.89
N LYS A 57 16.86 4.70 -2.21
CA LYS A 57 16.50 4.29 -3.57
C LYS A 57 15.89 5.43 -4.39
N ARG A 58 15.17 6.35 -3.74
CA ARG A 58 14.35 7.39 -4.37
C ARG A 58 14.40 8.71 -3.58
N PRO A 59 15.59 9.31 -3.34
CA PRO A 59 15.73 10.50 -2.48
C PRO A 59 14.90 11.70 -2.96
N GLY A 60 14.63 11.80 -4.26
CA GLY A 60 13.76 12.84 -4.82
C GLY A 60 12.31 12.75 -4.36
N LEU A 61 11.82 11.56 -3.97
CA LEU A 61 10.44 11.38 -3.51
C LEU A 61 10.20 12.06 -2.16
N LEU A 62 11.14 11.94 -1.21
CA LEU A 62 11.04 12.61 0.08
C LEU A 62 10.99 14.14 -0.04
N ARG A 63 11.68 14.71 -1.05
CA ARG A 63 11.64 16.16 -1.31
C ARG A 63 10.31 16.63 -1.91
N ARG A 64 9.65 15.77 -2.69
CA ARG A 64 8.38 16.07 -3.36
C ARG A 64 7.16 15.85 -2.46
N GLY A 65 7.34 15.14 -1.34
CA GLY A 65 6.28 14.69 -0.45
C GLY A 65 5.83 13.28 -0.82
N VAL A 66 5.47 12.51 0.21
CA VAL A 66 4.98 11.13 0.08
C VAL A 66 3.48 11.12 0.35
N VAL A 67 2.73 10.49 -0.56
CA VAL A 67 1.31 10.16 -0.36
C VAL A 67 1.23 8.66 -0.06
N LEU A 68 0.80 8.32 1.15
CA LEU A 68 0.67 6.94 1.63
C LEU A 68 -0.78 6.48 1.48
N GLN A 69 -0.97 5.34 0.84
CA GLN A 69 -2.24 4.63 0.82
C GLN A 69 -2.15 3.41 1.74
N HIS A 70 -3.06 3.31 2.70
CA HIS A 70 -3.21 2.18 3.61
C HIS A 70 -4.67 2.11 4.09
N ASP A 71 -5.09 0.96 4.63
CA ASP A 71 -6.43 0.78 5.16
C ASP A 71 -6.61 1.41 6.55
N ASN A 72 -7.86 1.45 7.02
CA ASN A 72 -8.22 2.04 8.32
C ASN A 72 -8.08 1.05 9.48
N ALA A 73 -7.11 0.13 9.42
CA ALA A 73 -6.84 -0.78 10.54
C ALA A 73 -6.52 0.00 11.83
N THR A 74 -6.86 -0.56 12.99
CA THR A 74 -6.75 0.15 14.29
C THR A 74 -5.36 0.71 14.57
N HIS A 75 -4.31 -0.01 14.17
CA HIS A 75 -2.92 0.42 14.34
C HIS A 75 -2.48 1.47 13.32
N HIS A 76 -3.14 1.59 12.17
CA HIS A 76 -2.92 2.63 11.18
C HIS A 76 -3.52 3.98 11.61
N SER A 77 -4.71 3.94 12.23
CA SER A 77 -5.40 5.13 12.76
C SER A 77 -4.97 5.49 14.19
N ALA A 78 -4.08 4.73 14.81
CA ALA A 78 -3.61 4.99 16.16
C ALA A 78 -2.86 6.34 16.25
N ASN A 79 -3.00 7.03 17.39
CA ASN A 79 -2.39 8.34 17.62
C ASN A 79 -0.87 8.34 17.37
N LEU A 80 -0.18 7.28 17.82
CA LEU A 80 1.26 7.12 17.59
C LEU A 80 1.63 7.15 16.10
N THR A 81 0.83 6.50 15.25
CA THR A 81 1.05 6.45 13.81
C THR A 81 0.71 7.78 13.14
N GLN A 82 -0.38 8.42 13.56
CA GLN A 82 -0.76 9.74 13.04
C GLN A 82 0.30 10.80 13.39
N GLN A 83 0.86 10.77 14.60
CA GLN A 83 1.98 11.64 14.99
C GLN A 83 3.22 11.39 14.15
N TRP A 84 3.56 10.11 13.87
CA TRP A 84 4.69 9.76 13.01
C TRP A 84 4.51 10.34 11.60
N LEU A 85 3.33 10.16 11.00
CA LEU A 85 3.01 10.66 9.65
C LEU A 85 3.06 12.18 9.58
N GLN A 86 2.50 12.86 10.59
CA GLN A 86 2.56 14.32 10.72
C GLN A 86 3.99 14.82 10.87
N HIS A 87 4.80 14.18 11.72
CA HIS A 87 6.18 14.58 11.98
C HIS A 87 7.05 14.53 10.71
N TYR A 88 6.82 13.55 9.83
CA TYR A 88 7.54 13.42 8.57
C TYR A 88 6.83 14.04 7.36
N GLY A 89 5.66 14.65 7.55
CA GLY A 89 4.92 15.33 6.49
C GLY A 89 4.40 14.40 5.39
N TRP A 90 4.05 13.16 5.75
CA TRP A 90 3.46 12.20 4.81
C TRP A 90 1.95 12.41 4.76
N GLU A 91 1.42 12.62 3.56
CA GLU A 91 -0.02 12.78 3.31
C GLU A 91 -0.67 11.40 3.26
N ILE A 92 -1.81 11.23 3.91
CA ILE A 92 -2.60 9.99 3.83
C ILE A 92 -3.61 10.13 2.70
N LEU A 93 -3.64 9.17 1.78
CA LEU A 93 -4.70 9.07 0.78
C LEU A 93 -5.97 8.54 1.45
N PRO A 94 -7.10 9.26 1.41
CA PRO A 94 -8.33 8.79 2.02
C PRO A 94 -8.74 7.42 1.47
N HIS A 95 -8.96 6.45 2.37
CA HIS A 95 -9.37 5.11 2.01
C HIS A 95 -10.72 4.78 2.69
N PRO A 96 -11.75 4.40 1.92
CA PRO A 96 -13.03 3.98 2.50
C PRO A 96 -12.89 2.64 3.25
N ALA A 97 -13.69 2.47 4.30
CA ALA A 97 -13.74 1.22 5.05
C ALA A 97 -14.13 0.03 4.14
N HIS A 98 -13.55 -1.14 4.40
CA HIS A 98 -13.87 -2.40 3.72
C HIS A 98 -13.83 -2.35 2.19
N SER A 99 -12.86 -1.62 1.62
CA SER A 99 -12.77 -1.39 0.17
C SER A 99 -11.47 -1.95 -0.42
N PRO A 100 -11.27 -3.29 -0.40
CA PRO A 100 -10.08 -3.93 -0.96
C PRO A 100 -9.92 -3.63 -2.46
N ASP A 101 -11.02 -3.48 -3.19
CA ASP A 101 -11.04 -3.13 -4.62
C ASP A 101 -10.37 -1.78 -4.92
N LEU A 102 -10.14 -0.95 -3.90
CA LEU A 102 -9.50 0.35 -4.02
C LEU A 102 -8.06 0.37 -3.48
N ALA A 103 -7.51 -0.79 -3.13
CA ALA A 103 -6.14 -0.94 -2.65
C ALA A 103 -5.31 -1.75 -3.68
N PRO A 104 -4.28 -1.16 -4.32
CA PRO A 104 -3.45 -1.86 -5.30
C PRO A 104 -2.74 -3.11 -4.76
N SER A 105 -2.49 -3.16 -3.45
CA SER A 105 -2.01 -4.37 -2.78
C SER A 105 -2.98 -5.54 -2.93
N ASP A 106 -4.28 -5.28 -2.78
CA ASP A 106 -5.31 -6.31 -2.75
C ASP A 106 -5.71 -6.75 -4.16
N PHE A 107 -6.04 -5.81 -5.05
CA PHE A 107 -6.52 -6.16 -6.40
C PHE A 107 -5.42 -6.55 -7.39
N HIS A 108 -4.16 -6.11 -7.19
CA HIS A 108 -3.08 -6.31 -8.17
C HIS A 108 -1.92 -7.17 -7.64
N LEU A 109 -1.47 -6.95 -6.41
CA LEU A 109 -0.25 -7.59 -5.88
C LEU A 109 -0.52 -8.98 -5.29
N PHE A 110 -1.51 -9.11 -4.40
CA PHE A 110 -1.68 -10.34 -3.62
C PHE A 110 -2.22 -11.52 -4.43
N GLY A 111 -3.00 -11.29 -5.49
CA GLY A 111 -3.49 -12.36 -6.37
C GLY A 111 -2.34 -13.13 -7.05
N PRO A 112 -1.45 -12.46 -7.81
CA PRO A 112 -0.24 -13.07 -8.36
C PRO A 112 0.68 -13.70 -7.31
N LEU A 113 0.86 -13.05 -6.15
CA LEU A 113 1.69 -13.60 -5.07
C LEU A 113 1.15 -14.93 -4.55
N LYS A 114 -0.16 -15.01 -4.29
CA LYS A 114 -0.80 -16.26 -3.82
C LYS A 114 -0.61 -17.39 -4.82
N ARG A 115 -0.76 -17.11 -6.12
CA ARG A 115 -0.53 -18.11 -7.19
C ARG A 115 0.93 -18.55 -7.26
N HIS A 116 1.88 -17.65 -7.02
CA HIS A 116 3.31 -17.99 -6.97
C HIS A 116 3.63 -18.93 -5.80
N LEU A 117 3.04 -18.67 -4.62
CA LEU A 117 3.26 -19.45 -3.41
C LEU A 117 2.44 -20.75 -3.37
N GLU A 118 1.50 -20.93 -4.29
CA GLU A 118 0.59 -22.07 -4.30
C GLU A 118 1.36 -23.38 -4.51
N GLY A 119 1.15 -24.35 -3.62
CA GLY A 119 1.83 -25.64 -3.66
C GLY A 119 3.28 -25.63 -3.16
N MET A 120 3.82 -24.48 -2.74
CA MET A 120 5.13 -24.40 -2.10
C MET A 120 5.04 -24.77 -0.61
N ALA A 121 6.02 -25.53 -0.13
CA ALA A 121 6.19 -25.83 1.29
C ALA A 121 7.50 -25.23 1.77
N PHE A 122 7.45 -24.50 2.89
CA PHE A 122 8.62 -23.86 3.50
C PHE A 122 8.92 -24.56 4.83
N VAL A 123 10.19 -24.93 5.04
CA VAL A 123 10.64 -25.58 6.28
C VAL A 123 10.90 -24.54 7.36
N THR A 124 11.43 -23.38 6.97
CA THR A 124 11.75 -22.27 7.86
C THR A 124 11.14 -20.95 7.40
N GLU A 125 11.07 -19.99 8.32
CA GLU A 125 10.66 -18.62 8.02
C GLU A 125 11.65 -17.96 7.02
N ASP A 126 12.94 -18.27 7.13
CA ASP A 126 13.98 -17.75 6.24
C ASP A 126 13.82 -18.24 4.80
N ASP A 127 13.34 -19.48 4.60
CA ASP A 127 13.02 -20.02 3.27
C ASP A 127 11.89 -19.20 2.62
N LEU A 128 10.82 -18.93 3.39
CA LEU A 128 9.70 -18.11 2.94
C LEU A 128 10.15 -16.68 2.62
N ILE A 129 10.94 -16.05 3.50
CA ILE A 129 11.46 -14.70 3.28
C ILE A 129 12.31 -14.64 2.01
N SER A 130 13.15 -15.65 1.80
CA SER A 130 14.04 -15.73 0.64
C SER A 130 13.26 -15.90 -0.66
N GLU A 131 12.22 -16.74 -0.66
CA GLU A 131 11.35 -16.92 -1.81
C GLU A 131 10.54 -15.66 -2.12
N LEU A 132 9.98 -15.00 -1.09
CA LEU A 132 9.30 -13.71 -1.27
C LEU A 132 10.24 -12.68 -1.88
N ARG A 133 11.48 -12.56 -1.39
CA ARG A 133 12.49 -11.65 -1.96
C ARG A 133 12.78 -11.98 -3.41
N ASN A 134 12.99 -13.26 -3.73
CA ASN A 134 13.22 -13.71 -5.10
C ASN A 134 12.04 -13.35 -6.01
N TRP A 135 10.80 -13.59 -5.57
CA TRP A 135 9.62 -13.22 -6.34
C TRP A 135 9.55 -11.72 -6.61
N PHE A 136 9.70 -10.88 -5.58
CA PHE A 136 9.72 -9.42 -5.72
C PHE A 136 10.85 -8.92 -6.62
N ASP A 137 12.01 -9.58 -6.62
CA ASP A 137 13.17 -9.18 -7.42
C ASP A 137 13.03 -9.51 -8.90
N ASN A 138 12.12 -10.43 -9.23
CA ASN A 138 11.78 -10.80 -10.60
C ASN A 138 10.56 -10.04 -11.15
N LEU A 139 9.91 -9.18 -10.35
CA LEU A 139 8.82 -8.33 -10.84
C LEU A 139 9.37 -7.12 -11.61
N ASP A 140 8.77 -6.87 -12.77
CA ASP A 140 9.07 -5.68 -13.56
C ASP A 140 8.58 -4.41 -12.86
N VAL A 141 9.28 -3.28 -13.04
CA VAL A 141 8.80 -1.95 -12.65
C VAL A 141 7.43 -1.68 -13.26
N ASP A 142 7.21 -2.14 -14.49
CA ASP A 142 5.95 -2.01 -15.20
C ASP A 142 4.79 -2.71 -14.48
N PHE A 143 5.04 -3.82 -13.78
CA PHE A 143 4.04 -4.49 -12.96
C PHE A 143 3.48 -3.53 -11.90
N PHE A 144 4.35 -2.83 -11.16
CA PHE A 144 3.91 -1.88 -10.14
C PHE A 144 3.25 -0.65 -10.75
N ARG A 145 3.77 -0.14 -11.87
CA ARG A 145 3.19 1.00 -12.59
C ARG A 145 1.75 0.72 -13.02
N VAL A 146 1.48 -0.47 -13.56
CA VAL A 146 0.13 -0.89 -13.98
C VAL A 146 -0.82 -0.94 -12.79
N GLY A 147 -0.41 -1.53 -11.67
CA GLY A 147 -1.24 -1.60 -10.46
C GLY A 147 -1.61 -0.21 -9.92
N ILE A 148 -0.64 0.70 -9.82
CA ILE A 148 -0.88 2.08 -9.35
C ILE A 148 -1.76 2.86 -10.33
N ASN A 149 -1.50 2.77 -11.63
CA ASN A 149 -2.28 3.51 -12.63
C ASN A 149 -3.72 2.99 -12.79
N SER A 150 -3.98 1.73 -12.43
CA SER A 150 -5.33 1.15 -12.43
C SER A 150 -6.21 1.70 -11.30
N LEU A 151 -5.64 2.39 -10.32
CA LEU A 151 -6.40 2.99 -9.21
C LEU A 151 -7.46 4.00 -9.71
N LEU A 152 -7.13 4.78 -10.75
CA LEU A 152 -8.06 5.74 -11.35
C LEU A 152 -9.29 5.06 -11.97
N SER A 153 -9.09 3.94 -12.67
CA SER A 153 -10.20 3.22 -13.29
C SER A 153 -11.06 2.51 -12.23
N HIS A 154 -10.45 2.02 -11.15
CA HIS A 154 -11.18 1.44 -10.02
C HIS A 154 -12.02 2.49 -9.29
N TRP A 155 -11.49 3.70 -9.05
CA TRP A 155 -12.28 4.80 -8.49
C TRP A 155 -13.45 5.18 -9.37
N GLN A 156 -13.24 5.28 -10.68
CA GLN A 156 -14.33 5.61 -11.62
C GLN A 156 -15.44 4.55 -11.56
N LYS A 157 -15.08 3.26 -11.62
CA LYS A 157 -16.06 2.17 -11.50
C LYS A 157 -16.81 2.22 -10.18
N CYS A 158 -16.14 2.50 -9.06
CA CYS A 158 -16.80 2.63 -7.76
C CYS A 158 -17.82 3.78 -7.74
N ILE A 159 -17.50 4.91 -8.39
CA ILE A 159 -18.41 6.05 -8.56
C ILE A 159 -19.62 5.64 -9.41
N ASP A 160 -19.38 4.99 -10.54
CA ASP A 160 -20.43 4.55 -11.47
C ASP A 160 -21.37 3.52 -10.82
N LEU A 161 -20.85 2.70 -9.90
CA LEU A 161 -21.59 1.74 -9.11
C LEU A 161 -22.18 2.32 -7.81
N HIS A 162 -22.16 3.64 -7.63
CA HIS A 162 -22.67 4.34 -6.44
C HIS A 162 -22.09 3.82 -5.10
N GLY A 163 -20.82 3.40 -5.12
CA GLY A 163 -20.13 2.88 -3.94
C GLY A 163 -20.40 1.41 -3.64
N ASP A 164 -20.88 0.64 -4.62
CA ASP A 164 -20.89 -0.83 -4.60
C ASP A 164 -19.53 -1.40 -5.02
N TYR A 165 -19.30 -2.69 -4.75
CA TYR A 165 -18.05 -3.40 -5.05
C TYR A 165 -17.80 -3.43 -6.57
N VAL A 166 -16.53 -3.20 -6.94
CA VAL A 166 -16.10 -3.13 -8.35
C VAL A 166 -15.92 -4.53 -8.94
N GLU A 167 -15.58 -5.50 -8.10
CA GLU A 167 -15.47 -6.91 -8.46
C GLU A 167 -16.60 -7.72 -7.80
N LYS A 168 -17.28 -8.57 -8.59
CA LYS A 168 -18.28 -9.54 -8.13
C LYS A 168 -17.77 -10.95 -8.34
#